data_AF-A0A2G1VUV3-F1
#
_entry.id   AF-A0A2G1VUV3-F1
#
_cell.length_a   1.000
_cell.length_b   1.000
_cell.length_c   1.000
_cell.angle_alpha   90.00
_cell.angle_beta   90.00
_cell.angle_gamma   90.00
#
_symmetry.space_group_name_H-M   'P 1'
#
loop_
_entity.id
_entity.type
_entity.pdbx_description
1 polymer ?
#
loop_
_entity_poly.entity_id
_entity_poly.type
_entity_poly.pdbx_seq_one_letter_code
_entity_poly.pdbx_strand_id
1 'polypeptide(L)'
;MSKRDEMIAKYAADLKEKLNHNADMDLLTKVTIGCGPSIYNKDSSTISAGSESELETVKNNFLIKKLGLKDSPQLMEGLHKVLDDYGKSNRNKYRAVVYYLLTKHFGKEEVYN
;
A
#
# COMPACT_ATOMS: atom_id res chain seq x y z
N MET A 1 3.52 23.08 4.05
CA MET A 1 3.01 21.69 4.05
C MET A 1 3.77 20.93 5.12
N SER A 2 3.12 20.00 5.81
CA SER A 2 3.83 19.07 6.69
C SER A 2 4.56 18.01 5.85
N LYS A 3 5.59 17.35 6.43
CA LYS A 3 6.26 16.21 5.76
C LYS A 3 5.27 15.11 5.37
N ARG A 4 4.17 14.95 6.11
CA ARG A 4 3.12 13.98 5.79
C ARG A 4 2.41 14.38 4.50
N ASP A 5 2.05 15.65 4.37
CA ASP A 5 1.34 16.17 3.19
C ASP A 5 2.21 16.01 1.92
N GLU A 6 3.52 16.23 2.04
CA GLU A 6 4.48 15.99 0.96
C GLU A 6 4.51 14.50 0.54
N MET A 7 4.47 13.58 1.51
CA MET A 7 4.39 12.14 1.20
C MET A 7 3.06 11.77 0.55
N ILE A 8 1.93 12.30 1.04
CA ILE A 8 0.61 12.06 0.46
C ILE A 8 0.55 12.57 -0.98
N ALA A 9 1.04 13.79 -1.24
CA ALA A 9 1.11 14.35 -2.60
C ALA A 9 1.95 13.47 -3.53
N LYS A 10 3.09 12.97 -3.04
CA LYS A 10 3.95 12.04 -3.77
C LYS A 10 3.23 10.72 -4.08
N TYR A 11 2.50 10.16 -3.13
CA TYR A 11 1.76 8.92 -3.31
C TYR A 11 0.58 9.07 -4.28
N ALA A 12 -0.11 10.21 -4.24
CA ALA A 12 -1.17 10.55 -5.19
C ALA A 12 -0.63 10.72 -6.61
N ALA A 13 0.54 11.37 -6.76
CA ALA A 13 1.23 11.48 -8.04
C ALA A 13 1.62 10.09 -8.59
N ASP A 14 2.17 9.21 -7.74
CA ASP A 14 2.50 7.84 -8.11
C ASP A 14 1.28 7.04 -8.60
N LEU A 15 0.14 7.14 -7.91
CA LEU A 15 -1.13 6.52 -8.33
C LEU A 15 -1.59 7.04 -9.70
N LYS A 16 -1.48 8.34 -9.95
CA LYS A 16 -1.88 8.94 -11.22
C LYS A 16 -0.93 8.58 -12.36
N GLU A 17 0.37 8.75 -12.16
CA GLU A 17 1.38 8.64 -13.23
C GLU A 17 1.72 7.20 -13.58
N LYS A 18 1.74 6.29 -12.59
CA LYS A 18 2.18 4.89 -12.80
C LYS A 18 1.01 3.93 -12.99
N LEU A 19 -0.14 4.24 -12.38
CA LEU A 19 -1.31 3.36 -12.36
C LEU A 19 -2.52 3.95 -13.11
N ASN A 20 -2.40 5.18 -13.65
CA ASN A 20 -3.50 5.92 -14.26
C ASN A 20 -4.74 5.98 -13.35
N HIS A 21 -4.52 6.05 -12.04
CA HIS A 21 -5.54 5.96 -11.01
C HIS A 21 -5.68 7.30 -10.28
N ASN A 22 -6.87 7.89 -10.30
CA ASN A 22 -7.15 9.07 -9.48
C ASN A 22 -7.34 8.66 -8.02
N ALA A 23 -6.46 9.15 -7.15
CA ALA A 23 -6.46 8.79 -5.74
C ALA A 23 -7.73 9.29 -5.03
N ASP A 24 -8.36 8.41 -4.26
CA ASP A 24 -9.27 8.78 -3.20
C ASP A 24 -8.43 9.37 -2.05
N MET A 25 -8.42 10.70 -1.96
CA MET A 25 -7.51 11.41 -1.07
C MET A 25 -7.83 11.20 0.41
N ASP A 26 -9.09 10.92 0.76
CA ASP A 26 -9.46 10.60 2.14
C ASP A 26 -8.85 9.26 2.55
N LEU A 27 -9.12 8.21 1.75
CA LEU A 27 -8.56 6.89 2.01
C LEU A 27 -7.03 6.92 1.99
N LEU A 28 -6.41 7.59 1.02
CA LEU A 28 -4.95 7.67 0.93
C LEU A 28 -4.34 8.36 2.16
N THR A 29 -4.98 9.43 2.65
CA THR A 29 -4.55 10.13 3.86
C THR A 29 -4.62 9.21 5.07
N LYS A 30 -5.75 8.52 5.26
CA LYS A 30 -5.96 7.62 6.40
C LYS A 30 -5.03 6.40 6.38
N VAL A 31 -4.81 5.82 5.20
CA VAL A 31 -3.83 4.74 5.01
C VAL A 31 -2.41 5.24 5.33
N THR A 32 -2.04 6.43 4.84
CA THR A 32 -0.72 7.02 5.10
C THR A 32 -0.50 7.30 6.59
N ILE A 33 -1.53 7.78 7.30
CA ILE A 33 -1.50 7.94 8.76
C ILE A 33 -1.33 6.58 9.44
N GLY A 34 -2.03 5.54 8.97
CA GLY A 34 -1.92 4.17 9.48
C GLY A 34 -0.54 3.54 9.31
N CYS A 35 0.24 3.95 8.30
CA CYS A 35 1.65 3.56 8.17
C CYS A 35 2.57 4.23 9.21
N GLY A 36 2.12 5.32 9.84
CA GLY A 36 2.86 6.00 10.91
C GLY A 36 4.20 6.57 10.43
N PRO A 37 5.25 6.58 11.28
CA PRO A 37 6.54 7.19 10.94
C PRO A 37 7.33 6.42 9.88
N SER A 38 6.92 5.19 9.52
CA SER A 38 7.63 4.37 8.54
C SER A 38 7.70 5.01 7.16
N ILE A 39 6.77 5.93 6.85
CA ILE A 39 6.70 6.64 5.58
C ILE A 39 7.90 7.57 5.34
N TYR A 40 8.62 7.95 6.39
CA TYR A 40 9.76 8.86 6.31
C TYR A 40 11.11 8.17 6.18
N ASN A 41 11.18 6.87 6.46
CA ASN A 41 12.41 6.09 6.29
C ASN A 41 12.36 5.36 4.95
N LYS A 42 13.44 5.48 4.17
CA LYS A 42 13.51 4.98 2.80
C LYS A 42 13.25 3.47 2.71
N ASP A 43 13.79 2.69 3.63
CA ASP A 43 13.70 1.22 3.60
C ASP A 43 12.34 0.75 4.16
N SER A 44 11.81 1.44 5.18
CA SER A 44 10.49 1.11 5.73
C SER A 44 9.31 1.80 5.02
N SER A 45 9.57 2.59 3.99
CA SER A 45 8.52 3.23 3.20
C SER A 45 8.23 2.48 1.90
N THR A 46 9.04 1.49 1.52
CA THR A 46 8.88 0.70 0.30
C THR A 46 8.67 -0.78 0.61
N ILE A 47 8.17 -1.53 -0.37
CA ILE A 47 8.05 -3.00 -0.35
C ILE A 47 8.93 -3.61 -1.44
N SER A 48 9.78 -4.56 -1.06
CA SER A 48 10.57 -5.38 -1.98
C SER A 48 9.72 -6.54 -2.51
N ALA A 49 9.27 -6.41 -3.76
CA ALA A 49 8.43 -7.43 -4.41
C ALA A 49 9.12 -8.80 -4.58
N GLY A 50 10.45 -8.87 -4.48
CA GLY A 50 11.21 -10.12 -4.53
C GLY A 50 11.50 -10.76 -3.18
N SER A 51 11.13 -10.11 -2.06
CA SER A 51 11.39 -10.60 -0.71
C SER A 51 10.16 -11.34 -0.18
N GLU A 52 10.14 -12.66 -0.27
CA GLU A 52 9.01 -13.49 0.20
C GLU A 52 8.68 -13.25 1.67
N SER A 53 9.69 -13.07 2.53
CA SER A 53 9.49 -12.75 3.94
C SER A 53 8.82 -11.40 4.17
N GLU A 54 9.09 -10.41 3.32
CA GLU A 54 8.41 -9.12 3.36
C GLU A 54 6.96 -9.24 2.91
N LEU A 55 6.70 -10.01 1.85
CA LEU A 55 5.34 -10.26 1.36
C LEU A 55 4.49 -10.98 2.40
N GLU A 56 5.03 -12.01 3.06
CA GLU A 56 4.36 -12.69 4.16
C GLU A 56 4.11 -11.75 5.35
N THR A 57 5.04 -10.83 5.64
CA THR A 57 4.84 -9.82 6.68
C THR A 57 3.68 -8.89 6.34
N VAL A 58 3.56 -8.46 5.07
CA VAL A 58 2.43 -7.65 4.60
C VAL A 58 1.13 -8.44 4.69
N LYS A 59 1.10 -9.70 4.23
CA LYS A 59 -0.07 -10.56 4.33
C LYS A 59 -0.54 -10.70 5.78
N ASN A 60 0.35 -11.08 6.69
CA ASN A 60 -0.01 -11.38 8.08
C ASN A 60 -0.38 -10.12 8.88
N ASN A 61 0.41 -9.05 8.77
CA ASN A 61 0.19 -7.87 9.59
C ASN A 61 -0.83 -6.90 9.01
N PHE A 62 -0.90 -6.79 7.68
CA PHE A 62 -1.81 -5.87 7.03
C PHE A 62 -3.10 -6.56 6.60
N LEU A 63 -3.03 -7.53 5.69
CA LEU A 63 -4.23 -8.15 5.13
C LEU A 63 -5.05 -8.90 6.20
N ILE A 64 -4.39 -9.73 7.00
CA ILE A 64 -5.08 -10.51 8.04
C ILE A 64 -5.38 -9.63 9.26
N LYS A 65 -4.34 -9.11 9.93
CA LYS A 65 -4.52 -8.43 11.22
C LYS A 65 -5.17 -7.06 11.12
N LYS A 66 -4.82 -6.22 10.13
CA LYS A 66 -5.39 -4.86 10.01
C LYS A 66 -6.70 -4.84 9.24
N LEU A 67 -6.79 -5.52 8.09
CA LEU A 67 -8.00 -5.54 7.25
C LEU A 67 -9.01 -6.63 7.64
N GLY A 68 -8.64 -7.54 8.55
CA GLY A 68 -9.52 -8.58 9.06
C GLY A 68 -9.85 -9.66 8.03
N LEU A 69 -8.97 -9.88 7.04
CA LEU A 69 -9.17 -10.92 6.03
C LEU A 69 -8.81 -12.30 6.59
N LYS A 70 -9.54 -13.33 6.18
CA LYS A 70 -9.21 -14.72 6.53
C LYS A 70 -8.01 -15.19 5.71
N ASP A 71 -7.12 -15.93 6.34
CA ASP A 71 -5.95 -16.50 5.67
C ASP A 71 -6.41 -17.44 4.54
N SER A 72 -5.91 -17.16 3.34
CA SER A 72 -6.27 -17.87 2.12
C SER A 72 -5.28 -17.53 0.99
N PRO A 73 -5.12 -18.40 -0.03
CA PRO A 73 -4.22 -18.15 -1.16
C PRO A 73 -4.49 -16.82 -1.88
N GLN A 74 -5.74 -16.37 -1.91
CA GLN A 74 -6.16 -15.13 -2.55
C GLN A 74 -5.46 -13.89 -1.98
N LEU A 75 -5.01 -13.94 -0.73
CA LEU A 75 -4.28 -12.81 -0.12
C LEU A 75 -2.94 -12.57 -0.80
N MET A 76 -2.20 -13.65 -1.07
CA MET A 76 -0.93 -13.54 -1.79
C MET A 76 -1.14 -13.24 -3.26
N GLU A 77 -2.15 -13.85 -3.90
CA GLU A 77 -2.48 -13.53 -5.29
C GLU A 77 -2.82 -12.04 -5.47
N GLY A 78 -3.63 -11.48 -4.57
CA GLY A 78 -3.96 -10.06 -4.57
C GLY A 78 -2.74 -9.16 -4.32
N LEU A 79 -1.85 -9.54 -3.40
CA LEU A 79 -0.60 -8.80 -3.16
C LEU A 79 0.32 -8.81 -4.37
N HIS A 80 0.54 -9.97 -4.99
CA HIS A 80 1.33 -10.07 -6.22
C HIS A 80 0.70 -9.24 -7.34
N LYS A 81 -0.62 -9.31 -7.50
CA LYS A 81 -1.34 -8.50 -8.49
C LYS A 81 -1.11 -7.01 -8.27
N VAL A 82 -1.26 -6.50 -7.04
CA VAL A 82 -1.04 -5.09 -6.73
C VAL A 82 0.41 -4.67 -7.00
N LEU A 83 1.39 -5.51 -6.69
CA LEU A 83 2.80 -5.21 -6.96
C LEU A 83 3.12 -5.20 -8.46
N ASP A 84 2.49 -6.08 -9.23
CA ASP A 84 2.62 -6.15 -10.69
C ASP A 84 1.95 -4.95 -11.36
N ASP A 85 0.73 -4.61 -10.93
CA ASP A 85 -0.01 -3.42 -11.42
C ASP A 85 0.79 -2.14 -11.12
N TYR A 86 1.46 -2.06 -9.97
CA TYR A 86 2.33 -0.91 -9.61
C TYR A 86 3.66 -0.86 -10.40
N GLY A 87 3.92 -1.88 -11.23
CA GLY A 87 5.00 -1.90 -12.20
C GLY A 87 6.24 -2.67 -11.70
N LYS A 88 6.61 -3.70 -12.46
CA LYS A 88 7.81 -4.52 -12.19
C LYS A 88 9.10 -3.68 -12.18
N SER A 89 9.22 -2.71 -13.09
CA SER A 89 10.37 -1.79 -13.19
C SER A 89 10.40 -0.71 -12.09
N ASN A 90 9.29 -0.50 -11.36
CA ASN A 90 9.26 0.46 -10.27
C ASN A 90 10.02 -0.09 -9.06
N ARG A 91 11.23 0.43 -8.82
CA ARG A 91 12.04 0.07 -7.65
C ARG A 91 11.50 0.64 -6.34
N ASN A 92 10.63 1.65 -6.40
CA ASN A 92 10.07 2.33 -5.25
C ASN A 92 8.55 2.04 -5.17
N LYS A 93 8.20 0.84 -4.74
CA LYS A 93 6.80 0.48 -4.46
C LYS A 93 6.47 0.94 -3.04
N TYR A 94 5.90 2.13 -2.90
CA TYR A 94 5.64 2.71 -1.57
C TYR A 94 4.59 1.89 -0.80
N ARG A 95 4.89 1.58 0.46
CA ARG A 95 4.03 0.78 1.35
C ARG A 95 2.65 1.39 1.51
N ALA A 96 2.55 2.71 1.64
CA ALA A 96 1.26 3.41 1.72
C ALA A 96 0.43 3.25 0.44
N VAL A 97 1.06 3.30 -0.74
CA VAL A 97 0.38 3.09 -2.03
C VAL A 97 -0.05 1.64 -2.20
N VAL A 98 0.83 0.67 -1.87
CA VAL A 98 0.48 -0.76 -1.89
C VAL A 98 -0.68 -1.04 -0.93
N TYR A 99 -0.66 -0.51 0.28
CA TYR A 99 -1.72 -0.72 1.27
C TYR A 99 -3.04 -0.08 0.83
N TYR A 100 -2.99 1.10 0.20
CA TYR A 100 -4.15 1.73 -0.41
C TYR A 100 -4.76 0.84 -1.50
N LEU A 101 -3.92 0.32 -2.42
CA LEU A 101 -4.37 -0.54 -3.52
C LEU A 101 -4.92 -1.87 -3.01
N LEU A 102 -4.29 -2.49 -2.01
CA LEU A 102 -4.79 -3.71 -1.36
C LEU A 102 -6.14 -3.46 -0.67
N THR A 103 -6.29 -2.32 -0.01
CA THR A 103 -7.54 -1.94 0.65
C THR A 103 -8.67 -1.82 -0.37
N LYS A 104 -8.43 -1.13 -1.50
CA LYS A 104 -9.38 -1.06 -2.62
C LYS A 104 -9.63 -2.43 -3.27
N HIS A 105 -8.59 -3.23 -3.48
CA HIS A 105 -8.67 -4.55 -4.12
C HIS A 105 -9.57 -5.52 -3.34
N PHE A 106 -9.48 -5.51 -2.01
CA PHE A 106 -10.28 -6.38 -1.15
C PHE A 106 -11.59 -5.74 -0.63
N GLY A 107 -11.92 -4.52 -1.06
CA GLY A 107 -13.14 -3.82 -0.62
C GLY A 107 -13.15 -3.55 0.89
N LYS A 108 -12.01 -3.13 1.45
CA LYS A 108 -11.80 -2.95 2.90
C LYS A 108 -11.68 -1.48 3.31
N GLU A 109 -12.20 -0.56 2.51
CA GLU A 109 -12.19 0.88 2.80
C GLU A 109 -12.86 1.21 4.14
N GLU A 110 -13.91 0.46 4.50
CA GLU A 110 -14.66 0.67 5.75
C GLU A 110 -13.82 0.51 7.02
N VAL A 111 -12.69 -0.21 6.95
CA VAL A 111 -11.73 -0.33 8.06
C VAL A 111 -11.08 1.02 8.41
N TYR A 112 -11.15 1.98 7.48
CA TYR A 112 -10.65 3.34 7.61
C TYR A 112 -11.78 4.38 7.72
N ASN A 113 -13.02 3.99 7.99
CA ASN A 113 -14.07 4.98 8.27
C ASN A 113 -13.95 5.56 9.69
#